data_AF-A0A8W8MGK4-F1
#
_entry.id   AF-A0A8W8MGK4-F1
#
_cell.length_a   1.000
_cell.length_b   1.000
_cell.length_c   1.000
_cell.angle_alpha   90.00
_cell.angle_beta   90.00
_cell.angle_gamma   90.00
#
_symmetry.space_group_name_H-M   'P 1'
#
loop_
_entity.id
_entity.type
_entity.pdbx_description
1 polymer ?
#
loop_
_entity_poly.entity_id
_entity_poly.type
_entity_poly.pdbx_seq_one_letter_code
_entity_poly.pdbx_strand_id
1 'polypeptide(L)'
;MENAVSQTERMILSSSGITTINIYSDQKDNIYYVEEDITITAEFGNPSAVKYVRWQKNETNTNFSSIATTSPKYTGTRYENFKHLLMIRKCCESDTGSYSLLVTCIDDVDITSNSIDIKVVRDHPKVALNEVPSACPYDCVNMIATIRSYPKHTSIIWKKGNKPIDITLTKYAGSLNVGDRAVLCINNVKEDDGDVYTIEVQNALGKGTCNEELFVIGVRQMIFISGPVVVSPSETINFQAFLPDRKFSIAKWWKITKQSTTEIQPDTKKYLLYQRNKIHAIEIINAEKGDSAAYQFSLDTMKSNKIHTFVDDSGKYTTNKQGNCLRLFALQAVSADALRKVFDNPNDFEDKKTRLKQYCESNLTNPRNNELFSRLVRKKGTSLNDADISLMYVILRNSVVQKPKNGWGKRPEENDIGIADDIERIHQCRNLICHTDASEIETTLFNKTVLDLSGVICDDLQVEEKIN
;
A
#
# COMPACT_ATOMS: atom_id res chain seq x y z
N MET A 1 65.48 -24.52 12.23
CA MET A 1 64.28 -24.07 11.48
C MET A 1 63.69 -22.91 12.24
N GLU A 2 62.97 -22.05 11.52
CA GLU A 2 62.37 -20.78 11.97
C GLU A 2 63.29 -19.55 11.95
N ASN A 3 63.28 -18.92 10.78
CA ASN A 3 63.43 -17.48 10.64
C ASN A 3 62.35 -17.04 9.63
N ALA A 4 61.33 -16.31 10.12
CA ALA A 4 60.63 -15.23 9.40
C ALA A 4 59.31 -14.86 10.10
N VAL A 5 59.29 -13.74 10.83
CA VAL A 5 58.09 -12.91 11.07
C VAL A 5 58.57 -11.46 10.91
N SER A 6 58.41 -10.93 9.70
CA SER A 6 57.40 -9.92 9.33
C SER A 6 57.67 -8.53 9.90
N GLN A 7 58.11 -7.62 9.02
CA GLN A 7 58.11 -6.18 9.24
C GLN A 7 56.66 -5.70 9.45
N THR A 8 56.38 -5.15 10.62
CA THR A 8 55.15 -4.41 10.89
C THR A 8 55.41 -2.94 10.61
N GLU A 9 54.76 -2.39 9.57
CA GLU A 9 54.62 -0.94 9.37
C GLU A 9 54.06 -0.31 10.65
N ARG A 10 54.84 0.53 11.31
CA ARG A 10 54.38 1.34 12.44
C ARG A 10 53.45 2.43 11.89
N MET A 11 52.16 2.16 11.95
CA MET A 11 51.11 3.17 11.85
C MET A 11 51.33 4.19 12.98
N ILE A 12 51.75 5.41 12.64
CA ILE A 12 51.89 6.50 13.60
C ILE A 12 50.46 6.88 14.02
N LEU A 13 50.03 6.40 15.19
CA LEU A 13 48.78 6.82 15.82
C LEU A 13 48.98 8.25 16.36
N SER A 14 48.16 9.20 15.90
CA SER A 14 48.11 10.53 16.50
C SER A 14 47.55 10.44 17.93
N SER A 15 48.07 11.27 18.84
CA SER A 15 47.55 11.38 20.21
C SER A 15 46.14 12.00 20.26
N SER A 16 45.64 12.50 19.13
CA SER A 16 44.32 13.10 18.93
C SER A 16 43.16 12.11 18.83
N GLY A 17 43.41 10.80 18.62
CA GLY A 17 42.37 9.77 18.54
C GLY A 17 41.46 9.83 17.31
N ILE A 18 41.69 10.78 16.39
CA ILE A 18 41.04 10.83 15.08
C ILE A 18 41.86 9.97 14.11
N THR A 19 41.34 8.82 13.71
CA THR A 19 42.07 7.88 12.85
C THR A 19 41.64 7.93 11.39
N THR A 20 40.39 8.34 11.11
CA THR A 20 39.81 8.38 9.76
C THR A 20 38.77 9.49 9.65
N ILE A 21 38.77 10.20 8.52
CA ILE A 21 37.73 11.17 8.15
C ILE A 21 37.06 10.66 6.88
N ASN A 22 35.75 10.43 6.94
CA ASN A 22 34.98 9.99 5.78
C ASN A 22 34.13 11.13 5.25
N ILE A 23 34.17 11.32 3.93
CA ILE A 23 33.31 12.26 3.21
C ILE A 23 32.44 11.56 2.17
N TYR A 24 31.24 12.09 1.99
CA TYR A 24 30.24 11.62 1.04
C TYR A 24 29.37 12.79 0.56
N SER A 25 28.78 12.68 -0.64
CA SER A 25 27.86 13.69 -1.18
C SER A 25 26.40 13.29 -0.96
N ASP A 26 25.47 14.21 -1.19
CA ASP A 26 24.02 13.94 -1.12
C ASP A 26 23.50 13.10 -2.31
N GLN A 27 24.31 12.89 -3.36
CA GLN A 27 23.97 12.06 -4.50
C GLN A 27 24.87 10.82 -4.57
N LYS A 28 24.27 9.62 -4.63
CA LYS A 28 25.03 8.36 -4.62
C LYS A 28 26.02 8.22 -5.79
N ASP A 29 25.74 8.86 -6.92
CA ASP A 29 26.57 8.82 -8.12
C ASP A 29 27.52 10.03 -8.25
N ASN A 30 27.46 10.99 -7.32
CA ASN A 30 28.21 12.25 -7.35
C ASN A 30 28.02 13.09 -8.64
N ILE A 31 26.93 12.86 -9.39
CA ILE A 31 26.62 13.59 -10.61
C ILE A 31 25.56 14.65 -10.28
N TYR A 32 25.79 15.87 -10.74
CA TYR A 32 24.92 17.02 -10.55
C TYR A 32 24.62 17.73 -11.86
N TYR A 33 23.40 18.22 -12.01
CA TYR A 33 23.03 19.10 -13.11
C TYR A 33 23.33 20.54 -12.72
N VAL A 34 23.66 21.37 -13.71
CA VAL A 34 23.89 22.80 -13.49
C VAL A 34 22.68 23.44 -12.78
N GLU A 35 22.97 24.41 -11.89
CA GLU A 35 22.05 25.10 -10.97
C GLU A 35 21.56 24.29 -9.76
N GLU A 36 21.95 23.01 -9.62
CA GLU A 36 21.68 22.26 -8.40
C GLU A 36 22.61 22.67 -7.25
N ASP A 37 22.14 22.46 -6.02
CA ASP A 37 22.98 22.60 -4.84
C ASP A 37 23.66 21.26 -4.53
N ILE A 38 24.97 21.27 -4.35
CA ILE A 38 25.75 20.09 -3.93
C ILE A 38 25.98 20.19 -2.43
N THR A 39 25.75 19.10 -1.71
CA THR A 39 26.13 18.99 -0.30
C THR A 39 27.13 17.87 -0.10
N ILE A 40 28.34 18.23 0.34
CA ILE A 40 29.35 17.27 0.77
C ILE A 40 29.39 17.28 2.30
N THR A 41 29.27 16.09 2.89
CA THR A 41 29.33 15.88 4.33
C THR A 41 30.65 15.20 4.69
N ALA A 42 31.26 15.63 5.80
CA ALA A 42 32.35 14.94 6.46
C ALA A 42 31.97 14.56 7.90
N GLU A 43 32.37 13.36 8.31
CA GLU A 43 32.16 12.82 9.66
C GLU A 43 33.46 12.24 10.20
N PHE A 44 33.79 12.58 11.45
CA PHE A 44 34.96 12.07 12.16
C PHE A 44 34.74 12.09 13.68
N GLY A 45 35.39 11.16 14.40
CA GLY A 45 35.30 11.06 15.86
C GLY A 45 36.16 12.10 16.60
N ASN A 46 35.97 12.21 17.91
CA ASN A 46 36.78 13.02 18.84
C ASN A 46 36.97 14.52 18.44
N PRO A 47 35.90 15.33 18.47
CA PRO A 47 35.95 16.76 18.07
C PRO A 47 36.86 17.62 18.95
N SER A 48 37.12 17.17 20.19
CA SER A 48 37.88 17.92 21.20
C SER A 48 39.35 18.01 20.83
N ALA A 49 39.79 17.23 19.84
CA ALA A 49 41.14 17.26 19.31
C ALA A 49 41.26 18.10 18.02
N VAL A 50 40.20 18.78 17.55
CA VAL A 50 40.22 19.62 16.34
C VAL A 50 40.54 21.07 16.67
N LYS A 51 41.57 21.62 16.02
CA LYS A 51 41.94 23.04 16.08
C LYS A 51 41.15 23.87 15.08
N TYR A 52 41.14 23.45 13.81
CA TYR A 52 40.27 24.02 12.77
C TYR A 52 40.14 23.05 11.58
N VAL A 53 39.20 23.33 10.69
CA VAL A 53 38.93 22.52 9.49
C VAL A 53 38.94 23.39 8.23
N ARG A 54 39.28 22.79 7.09
CA ARG A 54 39.31 23.47 5.80
C ARG A 54 38.87 22.51 4.70
N TRP A 55 37.86 22.91 3.93
CA TRP A 55 37.52 22.25 2.69
C TRP A 55 38.50 22.66 1.59
N GLN A 56 38.90 21.70 0.76
CA GLN A 56 39.81 21.94 -0.35
C GLN A 56 39.36 21.23 -1.62
N LYS A 57 39.64 21.86 -2.77
CA LYS A 57 39.49 21.27 -4.10
C LYS A 57 40.85 20.76 -4.55
N ASN A 58 40.94 19.48 -4.90
CA ASN A 58 42.18 18.86 -5.32
C ASN A 58 42.43 19.21 -6.79
N GLU A 59 43.59 19.80 -7.07
CA GLU A 59 44.03 20.16 -8.43
C GLU A 59 44.91 19.05 -9.00
N THR A 60 45.69 18.38 -8.14
CA THR A 60 46.46 17.16 -8.42
C THR A 60 46.54 16.33 -7.14
N ASN A 61 47.20 15.16 -7.18
CA ASN A 61 47.43 14.35 -5.97
C ASN A 61 48.22 15.09 -4.86
N THR A 62 48.93 16.17 -5.20
CA THR A 62 49.80 16.91 -4.26
C THR A 62 49.49 18.41 -4.19
N ASN A 63 48.53 18.92 -4.96
CA ASN A 63 48.19 20.34 -5.01
C ASN A 63 46.69 20.55 -4.82
N PHE A 64 46.33 21.57 -4.03
CA PHE A 64 44.98 21.81 -3.54
C PHE A 64 44.70 23.31 -3.42
N SER A 65 43.48 23.73 -3.74
CA SER A 65 42.98 25.08 -3.45
C SER A 65 42.02 25.08 -2.27
N SER A 66 42.29 25.94 -1.29
CA SER A 66 41.41 26.14 -0.14
C SER A 66 40.07 26.76 -0.58
N ILE A 67 38.97 26.23 -0.07
CA ILE A 67 37.63 26.74 -0.34
C ILE A 67 37.20 27.69 0.78
N ALA A 68 36.84 28.92 0.42
CA ALA A 68 36.30 29.90 1.36
C ALA A 68 34.80 29.65 1.63
N THR A 69 34.51 29.00 2.76
CA THR A 69 33.17 28.55 3.17
C THR A 69 32.23 29.65 3.70
N THR A 70 32.66 30.91 3.61
CA THR A 70 31.88 32.09 4.00
C THR A 70 31.31 32.83 2.78
N SER A 71 31.52 32.31 1.58
CA SER A 71 31.05 32.94 0.35
C SER A 71 29.61 32.58 0.01
N PRO A 72 28.90 33.38 -0.80
CA PRO A 72 27.55 33.02 -1.27
C PRO A 72 27.51 31.72 -2.09
N LYS A 73 28.62 31.38 -2.76
CA LYS A 73 28.78 30.17 -3.59
C LYS A 73 29.07 28.94 -2.75
N TYR A 74 29.99 29.07 -1.79
CA TYR A 74 30.42 27.99 -0.90
C TYR A 74 30.05 28.35 0.52
N THR A 75 29.05 27.66 1.07
CA THR A 75 28.67 27.80 2.46
C THR A 75 29.08 26.55 3.22
N GLY A 76 29.93 26.71 4.23
CA GLY A 76 30.27 25.63 5.14
C GLY A 76 29.70 25.87 6.51
N THR A 77 29.24 24.80 7.16
CA THR A 77 28.68 24.89 8.51
C THR A 77 29.27 23.81 9.41
N ARG A 78 29.32 24.12 10.70
CA ARG A 78 29.52 23.15 11.78
C ARG A 78 28.15 22.87 12.36
N TYR A 79 27.62 21.67 12.12
CA TYR A 79 26.39 21.23 12.80
C TYR A 79 26.76 20.58 14.14
N GLU A 80 25.84 20.61 15.11
CA GLU A 80 25.99 19.86 16.36
C GLU A 80 26.22 18.37 16.02
N ASN A 81 27.12 17.68 16.76
CA ASN A 81 27.47 16.26 16.62
C ASN A 81 28.50 15.87 15.51
N PHE A 82 29.61 16.60 15.39
CA PHE A 82 30.83 16.11 14.68
C PHE A 82 30.69 15.96 13.16
N LYS A 83 29.71 16.69 12.59
CA LYS A 83 29.41 16.71 11.16
C LYS A 83 29.79 18.07 10.56
N HIS A 84 30.63 18.03 9.54
CA HIS A 84 31.03 19.21 8.76
C HIS A 84 30.41 19.16 7.37
N LEU A 85 29.92 20.31 6.90
CA LEU A 85 29.21 20.41 5.63
C LEU A 85 29.91 21.42 4.71
N LEU A 86 29.98 21.09 3.43
CA LEU A 86 30.24 22.02 2.34
C LEU A 86 29.04 22.02 1.40
N MET A 87 28.38 23.16 1.29
CA MET A 87 27.31 23.39 0.33
C MET A 87 27.84 24.25 -0.82
N ILE A 88 27.83 23.71 -2.04
CA ILE A 88 28.12 24.43 -3.27
C ILE A 88 26.79 24.82 -3.90
N ARG A 89 26.42 26.09 -3.80
CA ARG A 89 25.13 26.57 -4.30
C ARG A 89 25.14 26.76 -5.80
N LYS A 90 24.05 26.36 -6.47
CA LYS A 90 23.83 26.52 -7.91
C LYS A 90 25.07 26.18 -8.73
N CYS A 91 25.44 24.91 -8.71
CA CYS A 91 26.68 24.42 -9.29
C CYS A 91 26.78 24.71 -10.79
N CYS A 92 28.01 24.83 -11.28
CA CYS A 92 28.32 24.96 -12.70
C CYS A 92 29.51 24.06 -13.05
N GLU A 93 29.85 23.97 -14.33
CA GLU A 93 30.87 23.05 -14.84
C GLU A 93 32.25 23.23 -14.17
N SER A 94 32.59 24.45 -13.76
CA SER A 94 33.85 24.73 -13.03
C SER A 94 33.88 24.13 -11.63
N ASP A 95 32.74 23.74 -11.06
CA ASP A 95 32.65 23.04 -9.77
C ASP A 95 32.89 21.53 -9.93
N THR A 96 33.08 21.02 -11.16
CA THR A 96 33.57 19.65 -11.37
C THR A 96 34.99 19.51 -10.83
N GLY A 97 35.26 18.42 -10.13
CA GLY A 97 36.59 18.11 -9.60
C GLY A 97 36.54 17.25 -8.34
N SER A 98 37.71 17.01 -7.77
CA SER A 98 37.88 16.19 -6.58
C SER A 98 37.92 17.09 -5.34
N TYR A 99 37.21 16.72 -4.29
CA TYR A 99 37.10 17.50 -3.04
C TYR A 99 37.58 16.66 -1.86
N SER A 100 38.21 17.31 -0.88
CA SER A 100 38.60 16.68 0.38
C SER A 100 38.46 17.65 1.56
N LEU A 101 38.43 17.10 2.78
CA LEU A 101 38.48 17.88 4.02
C LEU A 101 39.85 17.70 4.67
N LEU A 102 40.49 18.82 4.99
CA LEU A 102 41.67 18.88 5.84
C LEU A 102 41.26 19.26 7.27
N VAL A 103 41.69 18.47 8.25
CA VAL A 103 41.48 18.73 9.67
C VAL A 103 42.85 18.89 10.32
N THR A 104 43.09 20.05 10.93
CA THR A 104 44.28 20.28 11.75
C THR A 104 43.91 20.01 13.21
N CYS A 105 44.60 19.05 13.82
CA CYS A 105 44.41 18.69 15.22
C CYS A 105 45.10 19.68 16.16
N ILE A 106 44.78 19.61 17.47
CA ILE A 106 45.37 20.50 18.50
C ILE A 106 46.89 20.28 18.66
N ASP A 107 47.35 19.07 18.34
CA ASP A 107 48.78 18.70 18.27
C ASP A 107 49.45 19.14 16.96
N ASP A 108 48.79 19.98 16.15
CA ASP A 108 49.27 20.48 14.86
C ASP A 108 49.55 19.38 13.81
N VAL A 109 48.93 18.21 13.99
CA VAL A 109 48.91 17.14 12.99
C VAL A 109 47.75 17.37 12.02
N ASP A 110 48.06 17.34 10.73
CA ASP A 110 47.08 17.43 9.65
C ASP A 110 46.60 16.04 9.23
N ILE A 111 45.28 15.86 9.20
CA ILE A 111 44.62 14.65 8.73
C ILE A 111 43.71 15.02 7.55
N THR A 112 43.89 14.34 6.43
CA THR A 112 43.06 14.54 5.23
C THR A 112 42.06 13.40 5.09
N SER A 113 40.85 13.72 4.68
CA SER A 113 39.82 12.72 4.38
C SER A 113 40.11 11.91 3.11
N ASN A 114 39.26 10.94 2.82
CA ASN A 114 39.13 10.45 1.44
C ASN A 114 38.75 11.61 0.50
N SER A 115 38.99 11.40 -0.80
CA SER A 115 38.56 12.35 -1.83
C SER A 115 37.22 11.93 -2.43
N ILE A 116 36.42 12.91 -2.87
CA ILE A 116 35.16 12.71 -3.57
C ILE A 116 35.17 13.45 -4.90
N ASP A 117 34.93 12.72 -5.99
CA ASP A 117 34.91 13.28 -7.33
C ASP A 117 33.48 13.70 -7.69
N ILE A 118 33.28 15.00 -7.85
CA ILE A 118 32.01 15.61 -8.23
C ILE A 118 32.02 15.91 -9.73
N LYS A 119 30.94 15.55 -10.42
CA LYS A 119 30.76 15.84 -11.85
C LYS A 119 29.52 16.68 -12.07
N VAL A 120 29.69 17.89 -12.61
CA VAL A 120 28.57 18.77 -13.00
C VAL A 120 28.33 18.66 -14.51
N VAL A 121 27.09 18.38 -14.93
CA VAL A 121 26.74 18.06 -16.31
C VAL A 121 25.60 18.92 -16.86
N ARG A 122 25.58 19.03 -18.19
CA ARG A 122 24.41 19.43 -18.99
C ARG A 122 24.03 18.23 -19.84
N ASP A 123 22.87 17.65 -19.59
CA ASP A 123 22.48 16.38 -20.22
C ASP A 123 20.97 16.27 -20.36
N HIS A 124 20.50 15.19 -20.98
CA HIS A 124 19.10 14.79 -20.96
C HIS A 124 18.59 14.64 -19.51
N PRO A 125 17.26 14.80 -19.26
CA PRO A 125 16.72 14.76 -17.91
C PRO A 125 17.02 13.43 -17.21
N LYS A 126 17.31 13.47 -15.91
CA LYS A 126 17.34 12.29 -15.05
C LYS A 126 16.07 12.27 -14.21
N VAL A 127 15.39 11.13 -14.22
CA VAL A 127 14.08 10.96 -13.57
C VAL A 127 14.17 9.81 -12.59
N ALA A 128 13.64 10.01 -11.39
CA ALA A 128 13.51 8.98 -10.38
C ALA A 128 12.06 8.90 -9.91
N LEU A 129 11.52 7.68 -9.85
CA LEU A 129 10.22 7.40 -9.23
C LEU A 129 10.42 6.96 -7.78
N ASN A 130 9.51 7.36 -6.91
CA ASN A 130 9.39 6.74 -5.60
C ASN A 130 8.93 5.28 -5.76
N GLU A 131 9.23 4.44 -4.76
CA GLU A 131 8.70 3.08 -4.70
C GLU A 131 7.17 3.12 -4.86
N VAL A 132 6.69 2.37 -5.85
CA VAL A 132 5.27 2.31 -6.18
C VAL A 132 4.60 1.26 -5.28
N PRO A 133 3.50 1.61 -4.59
CA PRO A 133 2.80 0.66 -3.74
C PRO A 133 1.97 -0.33 -4.59
N SER A 134 1.84 -1.56 -4.11
CA SER A 134 0.75 -2.44 -4.55
C SER A 134 -0.59 -1.82 -4.17
N ALA A 135 -1.60 -1.96 -5.03
CA ALA A 135 -2.92 -1.36 -4.81
C ALA A 135 -4.03 -2.42 -4.80
N CYS A 136 -5.03 -2.22 -3.94
CA CYS A 136 -6.27 -2.96 -4.02
C CYS A 136 -7.23 -2.28 -5.01
N PRO A 137 -8.22 -3.01 -5.55
CA PRO A 137 -9.31 -2.40 -6.30
C PRO A 137 -9.98 -1.30 -5.46
N TYR A 138 -10.39 -0.23 -6.14
CA TYR A 138 -11.02 0.97 -5.58
C TYR A 138 -10.09 1.92 -4.80
N ASP A 139 -8.82 1.57 -4.59
CA ASP A 139 -7.85 2.47 -3.97
C ASP A 139 -7.56 3.71 -4.84
N CYS A 140 -6.92 4.71 -4.23
CA CYS A 140 -6.28 5.83 -4.91
C CYS A 140 -4.76 5.77 -4.69
N VAL A 141 -4.00 5.76 -5.78
CA VAL A 141 -2.53 5.61 -5.78
C VAL A 141 -1.89 6.85 -6.35
N ASN A 142 -0.76 7.27 -5.77
CA ASN A 142 0.06 8.37 -6.30
C ASN A 142 1.47 7.87 -6.62
N MET A 143 1.86 7.98 -7.90
CA MET A 143 3.24 7.82 -8.33
C MET A 143 3.90 9.20 -8.37
N ILE A 144 5.01 9.35 -7.65
CA ILE A 144 5.70 10.63 -7.53
C ILE A 144 7.06 10.51 -8.20
N ALA A 145 7.34 11.41 -9.13
CA ALA A 145 8.63 11.53 -9.79
C ALA A 145 9.37 12.80 -9.37
N THR A 146 10.68 12.66 -9.18
CA THR A 146 11.63 13.76 -9.03
C THR A 146 12.47 13.87 -10.30
N ILE A 147 12.59 15.08 -10.84
CA ILE A 147 13.22 15.36 -12.13
C ILE A 147 14.44 16.25 -11.91
N ARG A 148 15.59 15.83 -12.39
CA ARG A 148 16.83 16.62 -12.44
C ARG A 148 17.14 16.92 -13.89
N SER A 149 17.19 18.20 -14.26
CA SER A 149 17.30 18.58 -15.68
C SER A 149 17.96 19.94 -15.87
N TYR A 150 19.02 19.96 -16.66
CA TYR A 150 19.60 21.18 -17.22
C TYR A 150 20.08 20.93 -18.66
N PRO A 151 19.55 21.65 -19.67
CA PRO A 151 18.54 22.71 -19.61
C PRO A 151 17.21 22.26 -18.99
N LYS A 152 16.39 23.21 -18.51
CA LYS A 152 15.08 22.90 -17.93
C LYS A 152 14.21 22.14 -18.94
N HIS A 153 13.49 21.15 -18.42
CA HIS A 153 12.63 20.29 -19.24
C HIS A 153 11.45 21.08 -19.83
N THR A 154 11.00 20.65 -20.99
CA THR A 154 9.94 21.31 -21.77
C THR A 154 8.68 20.45 -21.88
N SER A 155 8.76 19.16 -21.56
CA SER A 155 7.62 18.24 -21.62
C SER A 155 7.75 17.11 -20.60
N ILE A 156 6.62 16.73 -20.00
CA ILE A 156 6.47 15.58 -19.09
C ILE A 156 5.25 14.79 -19.56
N ILE A 157 5.44 13.51 -19.87
CA ILE A 157 4.41 12.60 -20.37
C ILE A 157 4.40 11.34 -19.49
N TRP A 158 3.22 10.99 -18.99
CA TRP A 158 3.00 9.69 -18.35
C TRP A 158 2.45 8.68 -19.36
N LYS A 159 2.86 7.43 -19.24
CA LYS A 159 2.40 6.33 -20.10
C LYS A 159 2.00 5.13 -19.25
N LYS A 160 0.94 4.42 -19.66
CA LYS A 160 0.57 3.09 -19.16
C LYS A 160 0.92 2.07 -20.24
N GLY A 161 1.84 1.17 -19.94
CA GLY A 161 2.57 0.41 -20.95
C GLY A 161 3.22 1.37 -21.95
N ASN A 162 2.79 1.28 -23.21
CA ASN A 162 3.27 2.16 -24.29
C ASN A 162 2.34 3.32 -24.64
N LYS A 163 1.17 3.44 -23.98
CA LYS A 163 0.14 4.42 -24.34
C LYS A 163 0.26 5.67 -23.47
N PRO A 164 0.28 6.88 -24.05
CA PRO A 164 0.26 8.12 -23.27
C PRO A 164 -1.04 8.23 -22.47
N ILE A 165 -0.91 8.71 -21.23
CA ILE A 165 -2.01 8.97 -20.31
C ILE A 165 -2.42 10.43 -20.45
N ASP A 166 -3.71 10.67 -20.63
CA ASP A 166 -4.29 12.00 -20.47
C ASP A 166 -4.62 12.23 -18.98
N ILE A 167 -3.76 13.02 -18.32
CA ILE A 167 -3.87 13.33 -16.88
C ILE A 167 -5.07 14.21 -16.55
N THR A 168 -5.79 14.74 -17.54
CA THR A 168 -6.99 15.57 -17.32
C THR A 168 -8.26 14.73 -17.09
N LEU A 169 -8.22 13.43 -17.41
CA LEU A 169 -9.34 12.52 -17.20
C LEU A 169 -9.64 12.33 -15.71
N THR A 170 -10.91 12.13 -15.37
CA THR A 170 -11.37 11.92 -13.98
C THR A 170 -10.64 10.76 -13.29
N LYS A 171 -10.29 9.72 -14.05
CA LYS A 171 -9.48 8.58 -13.58
C LYS A 171 -8.15 9.02 -12.96
N TYR A 172 -7.55 10.09 -13.48
CA TYR A 172 -6.25 10.61 -13.06
C TYR A 172 -6.33 11.97 -12.36
N ALA A 173 -7.52 12.38 -11.92
CA ALA A 173 -7.73 13.64 -11.21
C ALA A 173 -6.82 13.75 -9.97
N GLY A 174 -6.15 14.91 -9.84
CA GLY A 174 -5.13 15.15 -8.81
C GLY A 174 -3.69 14.98 -9.30
N SER A 175 -3.50 14.50 -10.53
CA SER A 175 -2.17 14.50 -11.19
C SER A 175 -1.65 15.92 -11.41
N LEU A 176 -0.33 16.09 -11.32
CA LEU A 176 0.35 17.39 -11.28
C LEU A 176 1.72 17.28 -11.96
N ASN A 177 2.04 18.21 -12.85
CA ASN A 177 3.39 18.37 -13.38
C ASN A 177 3.86 19.82 -13.10
N VAL A 178 4.55 20.05 -11.98
CA VAL A 178 4.97 21.40 -11.57
C VAL A 178 6.44 21.42 -11.17
N GLY A 179 7.22 22.21 -11.90
CA GLY A 179 8.66 22.33 -11.69
C GLY A 179 9.33 20.97 -11.80
N ASP A 180 10.22 20.66 -10.87
CA ASP A 180 11.02 19.43 -10.86
C ASP A 180 10.30 18.24 -10.19
N ARG A 181 8.98 18.36 -9.97
CA ARG A 181 8.14 17.32 -9.36
C ARG A 181 6.92 17.03 -10.23
N ALA A 182 6.74 15.75 -10.55
CA ALA A 182 5.57 15.24 -11.25
C ALA A 182 4.84 14.19 -10.40
N VAL A 183 3.51 14.17 -10.47
CA VAL A 183 2.64 13.25 -9.73
C VAL A 183 1.60 12.70 -10.68
N LEU A 184 1.50 11.39 -10.77
CA LEU A 184 0.39 10.68 -11.41
C LEU A 184 -0.51 10.09 -10.33
N CYS A 185 -1.74 10.58 -10.24
CA CYS A 185 -2.79 10.03 -9.39
C CYS A 185 -3.59 9.02 -10.20
N ILE A 186 -3.90 7.85 -9.64
CA ILE A 186 -4.74 6.82 -10.26
C ILE A 186 -5.89 6.54 -9.27
N ASN A 187 -7.08 7.04 -9.57
CA ASN A 187 -8.26 6.89 -8.71
C ASN A 187 -9.06 5.64 -9.05
N ASN A 188 -9.76 5.07 -8.07
CA ASN A 188 -10.68 3.96 -8.29
C ASN A 188 -10.00 2.81 -9.05
N VAL A 189 -8.84 2.36 -8.56
CA VAL A 189 -7.99 1.34 -9.20
C VAL A 189 -8.80 0.09 -9.58
N LYS A 190 -8.57 -0.45 -10.76
CA LYS A 190 -9.16 -1.69 -11.28
C LYS A 190 -8.07 -2.70 -11.59
N GLU A 191 -8.43 -3.98 -11.74
CA GLU A 191 -7.44 -5.03 -12.05
C GLU A 191 -6.66 -4.76 -13.34
N ASP A 192 -7.32 -4.20 -14.36
CA ASP A 192 -6.71 -3.81 -15.63
C ASP A 192 -5.81 -2.57 -15.52
N ASP A 193 -5.78 -1.87 -14.37
CA ASP A 193 -4.78 -0.84 -14.07
C ASP A 193 -3.42 -1.41 -13.68
N GLY A 194 -3.31 -2.73 -13.45
CA GLY A 194 -2.02 -3.37 -13.24
C GLY A 194 -1.19 -3.34 -14.52
N ASP A 195 -0.15 -2.50 -14.55
CA ASP A 195 0.72 -2.31 -15.72
C ASP A 195 2.01 -1.59 -15.31
N VAL A 196 2.95 -1.49 -16.26
CA VAL A 196 4.13 -0.64 -16.14
C VAL A 196 3.76 0.79 -16.49
N TYR A 197 3.96 1.70 -15.54
CA TYR A 197 3.78 3.13 -15.72
C TYR A 197 5.14 3.79 -15.97
N THR A 198 5.25 4.52 -17.08
CA THR A 198 6.49 5.20 -17.48
C THR A 198 6.28 6.71 -17.47
N ILE A 199 7.20 7.43 -16.84
CA ILE A 199 7.34 8.88 -17.02
C ILE A 199 8.44 9.14 -18.05
N GLU A 200 8.13 9.96 -19.04
CA GLU A 200 9.06 10.46 -20.06
C GLU A 200 9.16 11.97 -19.94
N VAL A 201 10.39 12.46 -19.77
CA VAL A 201 10.69 13.88 -19.60
C VAL A 201 11.67 14.31 -20.69
N GLN A 202 11.38 15.42 -21.37
CA GLN A 202 12.21 15.91 -22.47
C GLN A 202 12.79 17.30 -22.16
N ASN A 203 14.05 17.51 -22.53
CA ASN A 203 14.66 18.84 -22.62
C ASN A 203 15.33 19.02 -24.02
N ALA A 204 16.07 20.12 -24.19
CA ALA A 204 16.75 20.44 -25.44
C ALA A 204 17.86 19.45 -25.84
N LEU A 205 18.36 18.62 -24.91
CA LEU A 205 19.46 17.68 -25.13
C LEU A 205 18.99 16.24 -25.31
N GLY A 206 17.74 15.93 -24.96
CA GLY A 206 17.18 14.60 -25.16
C GLY A 206 16.05 14.27 -24.19
N LYS A 207 15.84 12.96 -24.00
CA LYS A 207 14.77 12.40 -23.16
C LYS A 207 15.34 11.58 -22.01
N GLY A 208 14.73 11.74 -20.84
CA GLY A 208 14.90 10.88 -19.69
C GLY A 208 13.64 10.08 -19.43
N THR A 209 13.78 8.82 -19.06
CA THR A 209 12.65 7.95 -18.74
C THR A 209 12.90 7.18 -17.45
N CYS A 210 11.83 6.96 -16.68
CA CYS A 210 11.82 6.04 -15.56
C CYS A 210 10.48 5.31 -15.58
N ASN A 211 10.48 4.03 -15.22
CA ASN A 211 9.28 3.21 -15.21
C ASN A 211 9.17 2.47 -13.88
N GLU A 212 7.94 2.23 -13.47
CA GLU A 212 7.63 1.31 -12.39
C GLU A 212 6.38 0.50 -12.65
N GLU A 213 6.32 -0.70 -12.06
CA GLU A 213 5.17 -1.59 -12.20
C GLU A 213 4.15 -1.35 -11.07
N LEU A 214 2.92 -1.01 -11.45
CA LEU A 214 1.79 -1.04 -10.52
C LEU A 214 1.25 -2.46 -10.46
N PHE A 215 1.45 -3.11 -9.32
CA PHE A 215 0.80 -4.39 -9.05
C PHE A 215 -0.59 -4.15 -8.45
N VAL A 216 -1.64 -4.46 -9.19
CA VAL A 216 -3.01 -4.47 -8.65
C VAL A 216 -3.32 -5.85 -8.09
N ILE A 217 -3.64 -5.88 -6.80
CA ILE A 217 -4.02 -7.08 -6.09
C ILE A 217 -5.42 -7.48 -6.56
N GLY A 218 -5.50 -8.40 -7.54
CA GLY A 218 -6.78 -8.95 -7.98
C GLY A 218 -7.59 -9.51 -6.80
N VAL A 219 -8.91 -9.40 -6.85
CA VAL A 219 -9.82 -9.81 -5.75
C VAL A 219 -9.61 -11.27 -5.31
N ARG A 220 -9.19 -12.14 -6.24
CA ARG A 220 -8.88 -13.56 -5.98
C ARG A 220 -7.58 -13.79 -5.20
N GLN A 221 -6.80 -12.74 -4.96
CA GLN A 221 -5.55 -12.76 -4.21
C GLN A 221 -5.72 -12.14 -2.81
N MET A 222 -6.88 -11.56 -2.47
CA MET A 222 -7.13 -11.02 -1.13
C MET A 222 -6.97 -12.09 -0.06
N ILE A 223 -6.25 -11.75 1.00
CA ILE A 223 -5.99 -12.67 2.10
C ILE A 223 -7.09 -12.51 3.13
N PHE A 224 -7.72 -13.62 3.51
CA PHE A 224 -8.71 -13.63 4.57
C PHE A 224 -8.18 -14.39 5.77
N ILE A 225 -8.43 -13.82 6.94
CA ILE A 225 -8.29 -14.51 8.21
C ILE A 225 -9.64 -14.92 8.75
N SER A 226 -9.69 -16.12 9.34
CA SER A 226 -10.80 -16.63 10.12
C SER A 226 -10.36 -16.80 11.59
N GLY A 227 -11.29 -16.71 12.53
CA GLY A 227 -11.03 -16.93 13.96
C GLY A 227 -12.18 -16.46 14.86
N PRO A 228 -12.09 -16.65 16.18
CA PRO A 228 -13.14 -16.30 17.12
C PRO A 228 -13.17 -14.80 17.42
N VAL A 229 -14.35 -14.28 17.75
CA VAL A 229 -14.53 -12.87 18.18
C VAL A 229 -14.72 -12.78 19.69
N VAL A 230 -15.32 -13.78 20.33
CA VAL A 230 -15.38 -13.86 21.78
C VAL A 230 -14.74 -15.16 22.21
N VAL A 231 -13.86 -15.09 23.20
CA VAL A 231 -13.12 -16.24 23.74
C VAL A 231 -13.20 -16.20 25.26
N SER A 232 -13.46 -17.34 25.89
CA SER A 232 -13.43 -17.42 27.35
C SER A 232 -12.00 -17.28 27.87
N PRO A 233 -11.78 -16.76 29.10
CA PRO A 233 -10.45 -16.72 29.66
C PRO A 233 -9.82 -18.11 29.70
N SER A 234 -8.51 -18.16 29.51
CA SER A 234 -7.69 -19.38 29.49
C SER A 234 -7.91 -20.32 28.30
N GLU A 235 -8.89 -20.06 27.43
CA GLU A 235 -9.06 -20.79 26.17
C GLU A 235 -8.02 -20.38 25.12
N THR A 236 -7.91 -21.15 24.04
CA THR A 236 -6.99 -20.85 22.93
C THR A 236 -7.70 -20.06 21.82
N ILE A 237 -7.10 -18.95 21.38
CA ILE A 237 -7.55 -18.19 20.21
C ILE A 237 -6.84 -18.75 18.98
N ASN A 238 -7.58 -19.29 18.01
CA ASN A 238 -7.00 -19.78 16.75
C ASN A 238 -7.42 -18.88 15.59
N PHE A 239 -6.44 -18.28 14.91
CA PHE A 239 -6.65 -17.61 13.64
C PHE A 239 -5.99 -18.37 12.49
N GLN A 240 -6.66 -18.40 11.34
CA GLN A 240 -6.16 -19.03 10.12
C GLN A 240 -6.26 -18.05 8.95
N ALA A 241 -5.13 -17.79 8.30
CA ALA A 241 -5.03 -17.08 7.04
C ALA A 241 -4.97 -18.06 5.87
N PHE A 242 -5.77 -17.83 4.85
CA PHE A 242 -5.77 -18.62 3.62
C PHE A 242 -4.84 -17.95 2.60
N LEU A 243 -3.77 -18.64 2.23
CA LEU A 243 -2.74 -18.14 1.34
C LEU A 243 -3.12 -18.35 -0.13
N PRO A 244 -2.86 -17.37 -1.02
CA PRO A 244 -3.06 -17.54 -2.46
C PRO A 244 -2.12 -18.59 -3.07
N ASP A 245 -2.43 -19.07 -4.27
CA ASP A 245 -1.57 -19.98 -5.07
C ASP A 245 -0.37 -19.26 -5.69
N ARG A 246 0.54 -18.74 -4.85
CA ARG A 246 1.76 -18.05 -5.28
C ARG A 246 2.85 -18.15 -4.20
N LYS A 247 4.10 -17.89 -4.58
CA LYS A 247 5.24 -17.74 -3.65
C LYS A 247 5.24 -16.34 -3.03
N PHE A 248 5.44 -16.28 -1.72
CA PHE A 248 5.52 -15.04 -0.93
C PHE A 248 6.75 -15.09 -0.03
N SER A 249 7.24 -13.93 0.39
CA SER A 249 8.54 -13.83 1.08
C SER A 249 8.39 -13.63 2.58
N ILE A 250 7.38 -12.86 3.01
CA ILE A 250 7.25 -12.40 4.39
C ILE A 250 5.79 -12.53 4.87
N ALA A 251 5.52 -13.46 5.79
CA ALA A 251 4.22 -13.64 6.44
C ALA A 251 4.26 -13.11 7.87
N LYS A 252 3.30 -12.27 8.27
CA LYS A 252 3.28 -11.63 9.59
C LYS A 252 1.88 -11.55 10.18
N TRP A 253 1.79 -11.69 11.50
CA TRP A 253 0.58 -11.42 12.26
C TRP A 253 0.74 -10.13 13.07
N TRP A 254 -0.33 -9.36 13.18
CA TRP A 254 -0.35 -8.08 13.85
C TRP A 254 -1.43 -8.06 14.93
N LYS A 255 -1.06 -7.59 16.12
CA LYS A 255 -1.99 -7.24 17.19
C LYS A 255 -2.16 -5.72 17.19
N ILE A 256 -3.39 -5.26 17.03
CA ILE A 256 -3.76 -3.86 16.90
C ILE A 256 -4.65 -3.49 18.08
N THR A 257 -4.15 -2.56 18.89
CA THR A 257 -4.89 -1.94 20.00
C THR A 257 -5.18 -0.48 19.67
N LYS A 258 -5.90 0.23 20.54
CA LYS A 258 -6.09 1.68 20.37
C LYS A 258 -4.78 2.48 20.46
N GLN A 259 -3.75 1.92 21.08
CA GLN A 259 -2.51 2.62 21.43
C GLN A 259 -1.32 2.20 20.57
N SER A 260 -1.37 0.99 19.98
CA SER A 260 -0.24 0.43 19.24
C SER A 260 -0.68 -0.58 18.18
N THR A 261 0.19 -0.78 17.19
CA THR A 261 0.17 -1.93 16.29
C THR A 261 1.49 -2.65 16.44
N THR A 262 1.45 -3.90 16.88
CA THR A 262 2.66 -4.67 17.19
C THR A 262 2.68 -5.94 16.36
N GLU A 263 3.81 -6.23 15.74
CA GLU A 263 4.04 -7.52 15.07
C GLU A 263 4.11 -8.62 16.14
N ILE A 264 3.33 -9.67 15.97
CA ILE A 264 3.34 -10.82 16.87
C ILE A 264 4.54 -11.68 16.49
N GLN A 265 5.50 -11.75 17.41
CA GLN A 265 6.63 -12.66 17.27
C GLN A 265 6.26 -14.04 17.82
N PRO A 266 6.61 -15.12 17.12
CA PRO A 266 6.39 -16.47 17.62
C PRO A 266 7.10 -16.67 18.96
N ASP A 267 6.40 -17.30 19.89
CA ASP A 267 6.93 -17.73 21.18
C ASP A 267 6.41 -19.13 21.51
N THR A 268 7.21 -19.92 22.22
CA THR A 268 6.92 -21.29 22.63
C THR A 268 5.75 -21.44 23.60
N LYS A 269 5.29 -20.36 24.26
CA LYS A 269 4.27 -20.44 25.31
C LYS A 269 2.99 -19.69 24.99
N LYS A 270 3.08 -18.53 24.33
CA LYS A 270 1.90 -17.68 24.07
C LYS A 270 1.43 -17.71 22.63
N TYR A 271 2.33 -17.53 21.66
CA TYR A 271 2.00 -17.31 20.25
C TYR A 271 2.62 -18.41 19.38
N LEU A 272 1.87 -19.47 19.14
CA LEU A 272 2.32 -20.59 18.31
C LEU A 272 1.93 -20.34 16.85
N LEU A 273 2.92 -20.12 15.99
CA LEU A 273 2.71 -19.96 14.55
C LEU A 273 3.00 -21.27 13.84
N TYR A 274 2.15 -21.63 12.87
CA TYR A 274 2.41 -22.76 11.98
C TYR A 274 1.85 -22.52 10.59
N GLN A 275 2.51 -23.13 9.61
CA GLN A 275 2.06 -23.13 8.23
C GLN A 275 1.88 -24.57 7.76
N ARG A 276 0.70 -24.88 7.24
CA ARG A 276 0.39 -26.18 6.64
C ARG A 276 -0.38 -25.98 5.34
N ASN A 277 0.15 -26.52 4.25
CA ASN A 277 -0.41 -26.33 2.91
C ASN A 277 -0.56 -24.82 2.59
N LYS A 278 -1.77 -24.38 2.24
CA LYS A 278 -2.14 -22.99 1.95
C LYS A 278 -2.73 -22.27 3.17
N ILE A 279 -2.46 -22.74 4.38
CA ILE A 279 -2.96 -22.14 5.61
C ILE A 279 -1.78 -21.70 6.46
N HIS A 280 -1.76 -20.42 6.82
CA HIS A 280 -0.87 -19.87 7.82
C HIS A 280 -1.68 -19.52 9.06
N ALA A 281 -1.36 -20.08 10.21
CA ALA A 281 -2.16 -19.95 11.42
C ALA A 281 -1.36 -19.38 12.59
N ILE A 282 -2.09 -18.79 13.53
CA ILE A 282 -1.57 -18.43 14.84
C ILE A 282 -2.52 -18.94 15.93
N GLU A 283 -1.95 -19.56 16.94
CA GLU A 283 -2.63 -19.92 18.18
C GLU A 283 -2.13 -19.05 19.32
N ILE A 284 -3.05 -18.36 19.99
CA ILE A 284 -2.81 -17.57 21.19
C ILE A 284 -3.28 -18.39 22.38
N ILE A 285 -2.33 -18.98 23.10
CA ILE A 285 -2.60 -19.88 24.21
C ILE A 285 -3.01 -19.09 25.45
N ASN A 286 -3.90 -19.66 26.27
CA ASN A 286 -4.31 -19.12 27.57
C ASN A 286 -4.80 -17.67 27.45
N ALA A 287 -5.92 -17.45 26.77
CA ALA A 287 -6.45 -16.13 26.47
C ALA A 287 -6.64 -15.28 27.75
N GLU A 288 -6.11 -14.07 27.73
CA GLU A 288 -6.22 -13.12 28.84
C GLU A 288 -6.93 -11.84 28.39
N LYS A 289 -7.41 -11.03 29.33
CA LYS A 289 -8.10 -9.77 29.00
C LYS A 289 -7.27 -8.86 28.08
N GLY A 290 -5.95 -8.88 28.24
CA GLY A 290 -4.99 -8.16 27.38
C GLY A 290 -4.91 -8.66 25.93
N ASP A 291 -5.46 -9.83 25.63
CA ASP A 291 -5.59 -10.37 24.27
C ASP A 291 -6.84 -9.89 23.54
N SER A 292 -7.68 -9.11 24.22
CA SER A 292 -8.80 -8.40 23.58
C SER A 292 -8.27 -7.28 22.68
N ALA A 293 -8.15 -7.57 21.38
CA ALA A 293 -7.54 -6.67 20.40
C ALA A 293 -8.07 -6.99 18.99
N ALA A 294 -7.74 -6.13 18.02
CA ALA A 294 -7.89 -6.46 16.62
C ALA A 294 -6.67 -7.23 16.12
N TYR A 295 -6.90 -8.30 15.37
CA TYR A 295 -5.85 -9.10 14.76
C TYR A 295 -5.93 -8.98 13.24
N GLN A 296 -4.77 -8.88 12.59
CA GLN A 296 -4.64 -8.79 11.14
C GLN A 296 -3.45 -9.62 10.68
N PHE A 297 -3.57 -10.28 9.54
CA PHE A 297 -2.46 -10.95 8.88
C PHE A 297 -1.97 -10.10 7.71
N SER A 298 -0.67 -10.15 7.43
CA SER A 298 -0.08 -9.58 6.24
C SER A 298 0.85 -10.57 5.55
N LEU A 299 0.89 -10.47 4.24
CA LEU A 299 1.78 -11.25 3.38
C LEU A 299 2.42 -10.27 2.41
N ASP A 300 3.73 -10.08 2.54
CA ASP A 300 4.47 -9.01 1.87
C ASP A 300 3.79 -7.64 2.10
N THR A 301 3.27 -6.97 1.06
CA THR A 301 2.53 -5.70 1.17
C THR A 301 1.03 -5.87 1.42
N MET A 302 0.51 -7.09 1.28
CA MET A 302 -0.93 -7.39 1.34
C MET A 302 -1.40 -7.48 2.80
N LYS A 303 -2.62 -7.02 3.07
CA LYS A 303 -3.23 -7.08 4.41
C LYS A 303 -4.58 -7.77 4.36
N SER A 304 -4.85 -8.61 5.36
CA SER A 304 -6.14 -9.29 5.49
C SER A 304 -7.24 -8.39 6.07
N ASN A 305 -8.45 -8.92 6.19
CA ASN A 305 -9.45 -8.37 7.10
C ASN A 305 -8.93 -8.32 8.55
N LYS A 306 -9.53 -7.46 9.37
CA LYS A 306 -9.27 -7.40 10.81
C LYS A 306 -10.34 -8.17 11.58
N ILE A 307 -9.95 -8.97 12.57
CA ILE A 307 -10.89 -9.59 13.52
C ILE A 307 -10.68 -8.98 14.88
N HIS A 308 -11.71 -8.31 15.40
CA HIS A 308 -11.73 -7.83 16.78
C HIS A 308 -12.12 -8.97 17.70
N THR A 309 -11.23 -9.34 18.62
CA THR A 309 -11.47 -10.40 19.60
C THR A 309 -11.61 -9.79 20.99
N PHE A 310 -12.51 -10.38 21.78
CA PHE A 310 -12.81 -10.00 23.16
C PHE A 310 -12.67 -11.25 24.03
N VAL A 311 -11.82 -11.17 25.04
CA VAL A 311 -11.70 -12.21 26.06
C VAL A 311 -12.66 -11.84 27.19
N ASP A 312 -13.73 -12.62 27.34
CA ASP A 312 -14.84 -12.33 28.24
C ASP A 312 -15.25 -13.56 29.06
N ASP A 313 -15.42 -13.37 30.37
CA ASP A 313 -15.83 -14.36 31.36
C ASP A 313 -17.34 -14.33 31.67
N SER A 314 -18.08 -13.39 31.07
CA SER A 314 -19.43 -13.04 31.53
C SER A 314 -20.51 -14.10 31.34
N GLY A 315 -20.22 -15.27 30.76
CA GLY A 315 -21.19 -16.35 30.47
C GLY A 315 -22.36 -15.93 29.58
N LYS A 316 -22.40 -14.65 29.17
CA LYS A 316 -23.47 -13.98 28.44
C LYS A 316 -23.34 -14.17 26.93
N TYR A 317 -22.16 -14.62 26.50
CA TYR A 317 -21.79 -14.92 25.14
C TYR A 317 -21.34 -16.38 25.08
N THR A 318 -22.23 -17.29 24.69
CA THR A 318 -21.85 -18.72 24.55
C THR A 318 -20.87 -18.84 23.38
N THR A 319 -19.64 -19.28 23.65
CA THR A 319 -18.53 -19.49 22.70
C THR A 319 -18.87 -20.41 21.53
N ASN A 320 -19.95 -21.20 21.63
CA ASN A 320 -20.41 -22.11 20.58
C ASN A 320 -21.44 -21.52 19.60
N LYS A 321 -21.96 -20.29 19.80
CA LYS A 321 -23.14 -19.81 19.02
C LYS A 321 -23.08 -18.37 18.51
N GLN A 322 -21.94 -17.68 18.62
CA GLN A 322 -21.85 -16.24 18.27
C GLN A 322 -20.74 -15.88 17.28
N GLY A 323 -19.91 -16.84 16.86
CA GLY A 323 -19.03 -16.66 15.70
C GLY A 323 -19.82 -16.34 14.41
N ASN A 324 -21.10 -16.68 14.37
CA ASN A 324 -21.94 -16.61 13.17
C ASN A 324 -22.59 -15.24 12.96
N CYS A 325 -22.79 -14.42 14.00
CA CYS A 325 -23.38 -13.08 13.86
C CYS A 325 -22.41 -12.10 13.18
N LEU A 326 -21.11 -12.20 13.42
CA LEU A 326 -20.11 -11.32 12.79
C LEU A 326 -19.68 -11.82 11.42
N ARG A 327 -19.67 -13.15 11.21
CA ARG A 327 -19.65 -13.78 9.88
C ARG A 327 -20.85 -13.33 9.05
N LEU A 328 -22.04 -13.26 9.65
CA LEU A 328 -23.25 -12.71 9.05
C LEU A 328 -23.08 -11.23 8.71
N PHE A 329 -22.59 -10.38 9.63
CA PHE A 329 -22.37 -8.97 9.32
C PHE A 329 -21.31 -8.75 8.23
N ALA A 330 -20.22 -9.51 8.23
CA ALA A 330 -19.20 -9.44 7.19
C ALA A 330 -19.76 -9.90 5.82
N LEU A 331 -20.49 -11.01 5.80
CA LEU A 331 -21.13 -11.49 4.57
C LEU A 331 -22.21 -10.54 4.09
N GLN A 332 -22.98 -9.96 5.01
CA GLN A 332 -23.99 -8.95 4.70
C GLN A 332 -23.35 -7.69 4.16
N ALA A 333 -22.21 -7.25 4.69
CA ALA A 333 -21.47 -6.11 4.16
C ALA A 333 -20.99 -6.36 2.73
N VAL A 334 -20.33 -7.50 2.48
CA VAL A 334 -19.86 -7.89 1.13
C VAL A 334 -21.04 -8.05 0.17
N SER A 335 -22.13 -8.69 0.59
CA SER A 335 -23.35 -8.87 -0.20
C SER A 335 -24.02 -7.54 -0.52
N ALA A 336 -24.08 -6.63 0.45
CA ALA A 336 -24.65 -5.30 0.26
C ALA A 336 -23.79 -4.48 -0.71
N ASP A 337 -22.47 -4.50 -0.56
CA ASP A 337 -21.54 -3.82 -1.48
C ASP A 337 -21.63 -4.39 -2.89
N ALA A 338 -21.71 -5.72 -3.02
CA ALA A 338 -21.87 -6.38 -4.31
C ALA A 338 -23.20 -5.99 -5.00
N LEU A 339 -24.34 -6.06 -4.29
CA LEU A 339 -25.63 -5.64 -4.86
C LEU A 339 -25.68 -4.15 -5.18
N ARG A 340 -25.01 -3.29 -4.39
CA ARG A 340 -24.91 -1.85 -4.68
C ARG A 340 -24.22 -1.59 -6.01
N LYS A 341 -23.19 -2.37 -6.37
CA LYS A 341 -22.49 -2.24 -7.65
C LYS A 341 -23.37 -2.55 -8.88
N VAL A 342 -24.49 -3.26 -8.70
CA VAL A 342 -25.45 -3.54 -9.78
C VAL A 342 -26.29 -2.31 -10.12
N PHE A 343 -26.41 -1.36 -9.20
CA PHE A 343 -27.06 -0.09 -9.46
C PHE A 343 -26.03 0.89 -10.03
N ASP A 344 -26.32 1.48 -11.18
CA ASP A 344 -25.38 2.39 -11.85
C ASP A 344 -25.07 3.63 -11.00
N ASN A 345 -26.07 4.11 -10.25
CA ASN A 345 -25.98 5.26 -9.36
C ASN A 345 -27.18 5.30 -8.37
N PRO A 346 -27.16 6.18 -7.36
CA PRO A 346 -28.27 6.30 -6.41
C PRO A 346 -29.63 6.68 -7.03
N ASN A 347 -29.66 7.38 -8.18
CA ASN A 347 -30.92 7.72 -8.84
C ASN A 347 -31.54 6.49 -9.52
N ASP A 348 -30.74 5.60 -10.08
CA ASP A 348 -31.20 4.32 -10.66
C ASP A 348 -31.92 3.45 -9.61
N PHE A 349 -31.42 3.42 -8.38
CA PHE A 349 -32.08 2.74 -7.26
C PHE A 349 -33.49 3.30 -6.98
N GLU A 350 -33.63 4.63 -6.87
CA GLU A 350 -34.93 5.26 -6.59
C GLU A 350 -35.90 5.13 -7.78
N ASP A 351 -35.41 5.18 -9.00
CA ASP A 351 -36.21 4.98 -10.22
C ASP A 351 -36.78 3.56 -10.29
N LYS A 352 -35.91 2.54 -10.13
CA LYS A 352 -36.33 1.13 -10.13
C LYS A 352 -37.30 0.82 -8.98
N LYS A 353 -37.05 1.37 -7.79
CA LYS A 353 -37.93 1.25 -6.63
C LYS A 353 -39.30 1.90 -6.86
N THR A 354 -39.34 3.08 -7.48
CA THR A 354 -40.57 3.78 -7.82
C THR A 354 -41.40 3.01 -8.84
N ARG A 355 -40.76 2.51 -9.91
CA ARG A 355 -41.42 1.66 -10.93
C ARG A 355 -42.02 0.40 -10.31
N LEU A 356 -41.26 -0.29 -9.46
CA LEU A 356 -41.74 -1.50 -8.78
C LEU A 356 -42.92 -1.19 -7.85
N LYS A 357 -42.91 -0.05 -7.16
CA LYS A 357 -44.03 0.40 -6.33
C LYS A 357 -45.28 0.66 -7.17
N GLN A 358 -45.17 1.39 -8.28
CA GLN A 358 -46.28 1.65 -9.20
C GLN A 358 -46.86 0.35 -9.79
N TYR A 359 -45.99 -0.59 -10.14
CA TYR A 359 -46.41 -1.92 -10.59
C TYR A 359 -47.21 -2.65 -9.52
N CYS A 360 -46.75 -2.64 -8.26
CA CYS A 360 -47.47 -3.23 -7.13
C CYS A 360 -48.84 -2.58 -6.92
N GLU A 361 -48.93 -1.25 -6.99
CA GLU A 361 -50.18 -0.50 -6.83
C GLU A 361 -51.21 -0.81 -7.93
N SER A 362 -50.72 -1.07 -9.14
CA SER A 362 -51.58 -1.29 -10.32
C SER A 362 -52.05 -2.74 -10.45
N ASN A 363 -51.26 -3.71 -9.98
CA ASN A 363 -51.50 -5.14 -10.26
C ASN A 363 -51.90 -5.97 -9.03
N LEU A 364 -51.80 -5.43 -7.81
CA LEU A 364 -52.19 -6.15 -6.59
C LEU A 364 -53.59 -5.73 -6.16
N THR A 365 -54.46 -6.71 -5.90
CA THR A 365 -55.85 -6.50 -5.46
C THR A 365 -55.96 -5.79 -4.10
N ASN A 366 -54.98 -6.01 -3.21
CA ASN A 366 -54.84 -5.24 -1.97
C ASN A 366 -53.34 -5.00 -1.66
N PRO A 367 -52.75 -3.92 -2.19
CA PRO A 367 -51.31 -3.67 -2.06
C PRO A 367 -50.86 -3.57 -0.61
N ARG A 368 -51.67 -2.97 0.28
CA ARG A 368 -51.32 -2.76 1.70
C ARG A 368 -51.15 -4.06 2.48
N ASN A 369 -51.81 -5.13 2.06
CA ASN A 369 -51.71 -6.45 2.69
C ASN A 369 -50.61 -7.32 2.05
N ASN A 370 -49.94 -6.83 1.01
CA ASN A 370 -48.88 -7.57 0.33
C ASN A 370 -47.52 -7.34 1.01
N GLU A 371 -46.78 -8.40 1.28
CA GLU A 371 -45.47 -8.35 1.95
C GLU A 371 -44.43 -7.58 1.12
N LEU A 372 -44.44 -7.73 -0.21
CA LEU A 372 -43.56 -7.01 -1.13
C LEU A 372 -43.80 -5.50 -1.06
N PHE A 373 -45.06 -5.08 -1.14
CA PHE A 373 -45.45 -3.68 -1.02
C PHE A 373 -45.12 -3.12 0.37
N SER A 374 -45.33 -3.91 1.42
CA SER A 374 -44.96 -3.54 2.78
C SER A 374 -43.45 -3.31 2.94
N ARG A 375 -42.61 -4.15 2.31
CA ARG A 375 -41.14 -3.97 2.30
C ARG A 375 -40.71 -2.69 1.56
N LEU A 376 -41.40 -2.34 0.47
CA LEU A 376 -41.13 -1.12 -0.31
C LEU A 376 -41.53 0.17 0.44
N VAL A 377 -42.59 0.11 1.25
CA VAL A 377 -43.17 1.28 1.94
C VAL A 377 -42.61 1.48 3.36
N ARG A 378 -42.16 0.42 4.05
CA ARG A 378 -41.72 0.47 5.46
C ARG A 378 -40.52 1.38 5.73
N LYS A 379 -39.74 1.77 4.73
CA LYS A 379 -38.59 2.67 4.93
C LYS A 379 -38.66 3.91 4.01
N LYS A 380 -39.38 4.93 4.47
CA LYS A 380 -39.45 6.24 3.79
C LYS A 380 -38.06 6.92 3.88
N GLY A 381 -37.49 7.32 2.75
CA GLY A 381 -36.20 8.02 2.70
C GLY A 381 -34.94 7.13 2.73
N THR A 382 -35.07 5.82 2.53
CA THR A 382 -33.90 4.92 2.44
C THR A 382 -33.13 5.15 1.15
N SER A 383 -31.94 5.74 1.28
CA SER A 383 -30.96 5.84 0.21
C SER A 383 -30.41 4.44 -0.15
N LEU A 384 -29.77 4.31 -1.32
CA LEU A 384 -29.07 3.07 -1.71
C LEU A 384 -28.06 2.61 -0.64
N ASN A 385 -27.43 3.54 0.07
CA ASN A 385 -26.48 3.23 1.14
C ASN A 385 -27.16 2.62 2.38
N ASP A 386 -28.38 3.06 2.67
CA ASP A 386 -29.18 2.61 3.82
C ASP A 386 -30.08 1.39 3.51
N ALA A 387 -30.12 0.99 2.24
CA ALA A 387 -30.92 -0.14 1.77
C ALA A 387 -30.34 -1.45 2.30
N ASP A 388 -31.20 -2.31 2.86
CA ASP A 388 -30.79 -3.67 3.21
C ASP A 388 -30.78 -4.58 1.98
N ILE A 389 -30.03 -5.67 2.07
CA ILE A 389 -29.86 -6.68 1.01
C ILE A 389 -31.20 -7.21 0.52
N SER A 390 -32.19 -7.35 1.40
CA SER A 390 -33.49 -7.92 1.05
C SER A 390 -34.27 -6.96 0.17
N LEU A 391 -34.20 -5.66 0.45
CA LEU A 391 -34.77 -4.60 -0.37
C LEU A 391 -34.05 -4.50 -1.72
N MET A 392 -32.71 -4.48 -1.71
CA MET A 392 -31.90 -4.43 -2.95
C MET A 392 -32.17 -5.64 -3.84
N TYR A 393 -32.15 -6.86 -3.30
CA TYR A 393 -32.49 -8.09 -4.02
C TYR A 393 -33.89 -8.02 -4.63
N VAL A 394 -34.89 -7.59 -3.86
CA VAL A 394 -36.27 -7.45 -4.35
C VAL A 394 -36.36 -6.50 -5.53
N ILE A 395 -35.69 -5.35 -5.46
CA ILE A 395 -35.70 -4.36 -6.54
C ILE A 395 -34.99 -4.92 -7.76
N LEU A 396 -33.78 -5.50 -7.59
CA LEU A 396 -32.98 -6.05 -8.68
C LEU A 396 -33.67 -7.23 -9.37
N ARG A 397 -34.19 -8.21 -8.60
CA ARG A 397 -34.95 -9.36 -9.13
C ARG A 397 -36.11 -8.95 -10.04
N ASN A 398 -36.77 -7.83 -9.74
CA ASN A 398 -37.93 -7.36 -10.48
C ASN A 398 -37.58 -6.26 -11.50
N SER A 399 -36.31 -5.89 -11.64
CA SER A 399 -35.85 -4.87 -12.59
C SER A 399 -34.82 -5.38 -13.60
N VAL A 400 -34.11 -6.47 -13.29
CA VAL A 400 -33.20 -7.13 -14.23
C VAL A 400 -34.04 -7.94 -15.24
N VAL A 401 -33.78 -7.71 -16.52
CA VAL A 401 -34.55 -8.31 -17.64
C VAL A 401 -34.22 -9.78 -17.81
N GLN A 402 -32.95 -10.15 -17.62
CA GLN A 402 -32.48 -11.53 -17.74
C GLN A 402 -32.68 -12.28 -16.42
N LYS A 403 -33.16 -13.52 -16.51
CA LYS A 403 -33.34 -14.39 -15.34
C LYS A 403 -32.06 -15.19 -15.09
N PRO A 404 -31.80 -15.61 -13.84
CA PRO A 404 -30.76 -16.58 -13.55
C PRO A 404 -30.98 -17.82 -14.42
N LYS A 405 -29.90 -18.47 -14.86
CA LYS A 405 -29.93 -19.64 -15.74
C LYS A 405 -30.72 -20.80 -15.12
N ASN A 406 -30.62 -20.96 -13.80
CA ASN A 406 -31.38 -21.96 -13.04
C ASN A 406 -32.74 -21.46 -12.54
N GLY A 407 -33.04 -20.17 -12.75
CA GLY A 407 -34.23 -19.49 -12.29
C GLY A 407 -34.13 -18.97 -10.85
N TRP A 408 -34.93 -17.94 -10.54
CA TRP A 408 -35.02 -17.34 -9.22
C TRP A 408 -35.44 -18.36 -8.14
N GLY A 409 -34.81 -18.30 -6.97
CA GLY A 409 -35.04 -19.21 -5.85
C GLY A 409 -34.26 -20.53 -5.93
N LYS A 410 -33.47 -20.76 -7.00
CA LYS A 410 -32.60 -21.94 -7.13
C LYS A 410 -31.14 -21.53 -7.08
N ARG A 411 -30.31 -22.38 -6.49
CA ARG A 411 -28.87 -22.15 -6.39
C ARG A 411 -28.22 -22.16 -7.79
N PRO A 412 -27.50 -21.10 -8.18
CA PRO A 412 -26.68 -21.09 -9.40
C PRO A 412 -25.51 -22.09 -9.30
N GLU A 413 -25.07 -22.64 -10.44
CA GLU A 413 -23.86 -23.46 -10.51
C GLU A 413 -22.59 -22.58 -10.44
N GLU A 414 -21.42 -23.20 -10.22
CA GLU A 414 -20.14 -22.47 -10.10
C GLU A 414 -19.75 -21.72 -11.40
N ASN A 415 -20.27 -22.16 -12.55
CA ASN A 415 -20.02 -21.56 -13.87
C ASN A 415 -21.15 -20.61 -14.34
N ASP A 416 -22.19 -20.39 -13.52
CA ASP A 416 -23.30 -19.50 -13.84
C ASP A 416 -22.97 -18.06 -13.42
N ILE A 417 -22.20 -17.35 -14.25
CA ILE A 417 -21.54 -16.10 -13.87
C ILE A 417 -22.33 -14.82 -14.21
N GLY A 418 -23.54 -14.92 -14.76
CA GLY A 418 -24.29 -13.74 -15.17
C GLY A 418 -24.78 -12.89 -13.99
N ILE A 419 -24.94 -11.58 -14.19
CA ILE A 419 -25.47 -10.64 -13.17
C ILE A 419 -26.72 -11.18 -12.44
N ALA A 420 -27.65 -11.80 -13.16
CA ALA A 420 -28.86 -12.36 -12.54
C ALA A 420 -28.54 -13.58 -11.65
N ASP A 421 -27.63 -14.45 -12.09
CA ASP A 421 -27.13 -15.59 -11.31
C ASP A 421 -26.39 -15.10 -10.06
N ASP A 422 -25.59 -14.04 -10.19
CA ASP A 422 -24.87 -13.39 -9.09
C ASP A 422 -25.80 -12.81 -8.02
N ILE A 423 -26.86 -12.09 -8.44
CA ILE A 423 -27.90 -11.59 -7.53
C ILE A 423 -28.57 -12.76 -6.78
N GLU A 424 -28.87 -13.85 -7.49
CA GLU A 424 -29.47 -15.03 -6.87
C GLU A 424 -28.49 -15.77 -5.96
N ARG A 425 -27.20 -15.83 -6.31
CA ARG A 425 -26.15 -16.42 -5.47
C ARG A 425 -26.02 -15.66 -4.15
N ILE A 426 -26.01 -14.33 -4.19
CA ILE A 426 -26.06 -13.46 -2.99
C ILE A 426 -27.29 -13.77 -2.14
N HIS A 427 -28.46 -13.90 -2.76
CA HIS A 427 -29.68 -14.22 -2.06
C HIS A 427 -29.63 -15.58 -1.35
N GLN A 428 -29.16 -16.61 -2.05
CA GLN A 428 -29.03 -17.97 -1.52
C GLN A 428 -28.02 -18.04 -0.38
N CYS A 429 -26.87 -17.37 -0.51
CA CYS A 429 -25.87 -17.29 0.56
C CYS A 429 -26.41 -16.57 1.80
N ARG A 430 -27.14 -15.46 1.62
CA ARG A 430 -27.82 -14.77 2.72
C ARG A 430 -28.87 -15.67 3.37
N ASN A 431 -29.70 -16.35 2.59
CA ASN A 431 -30.76 -17.23 3.12
C ASN A 431 -30.22 -18.45 3.84
N LEU A 432 -29.14 -19.06 3.32
CA LEU A 432 -28.45 -20.18 3.96
C LEU A 432 -28.10 -19.87 5.41
N ILE A 433 -27.80 -18.60 5.73
CA ILE A 433 -27.36 -18.15 7.05
C ILE A 433 -28.49 -17.54 7.87
N CYS A 434 -29.41 -16.80 7.24
CA CYS A 434 -30.52 -16.15 7.94
C CYS A 434 -31.68 -17.10 8.29
N HIS A 435 -31.77 -18.26 7.64
CA HIS A 435 -32.86 -19.22 7.81
C HIS A 435 -32.39 -20.60 8.28
N THR A 436 -31.16 -20.73 8.79
CA THR A 436 -30.75 -21.96 9.49
C THR A 436 -31.45 -22.02 10.85
N ASP A 437 -32.16 -23.12 11.13
CA ASP A 437 -32.77 -23.37 12.46
C ASP A 437 -31.71 -23.63 13.55
N ALA A 438 -30.46 -23.86 13.13
CA ALA A 438 -29.30 -23.96 14.00
C ALA A 438 -28.52 -22.64 13.99
N SER A 439 -28.19 -22.13 15.18
CA SER A 439 -27.28 -21.01 15.41
C SER A 439 -25.83 -21.27 14.97
N GLU A 440 -25.59 -22.31 14.17
CA GLU A 440 -24.31 -22.96 13.93
C GLU A 440 -24.11 -23.18 12.42
N ILE A 441 -23.08 -22.53 11.84
CA ILE A 441 -22.55 -22.84 10.51
C ILE A 441 -21.10 -23.31 10.66
N GLU A 442 -20.79 -24.45 10.05
CA GLU A 442 -19.43 -25.00 10.04
C GLU A 442 -18.45 -24.04 9.35
N THR A 443 -17.26 -23.88 9.91
CA THR A 443 -16.23 -22.94 9.40
C THR A 443 -15.87 -23.25 7.93
N THR A 444 -15.85 -24.52 7.53
CA THR A 444 -15.65 -24.96 6.15
C THR A 444 -16.76 -24.50 5.20
N LEU A 445 -18.02 -24.57 5.64
CA LEU A 445 -19.17 -24.10 4.85
C LEU A 445 -19.19 -22.57 4.74
N PHE A 446 -18.85 -21.85 5.82
CA PHE A 446 -18.69 -20.40 5.79
C PHE A 446 -17.60 -19.97 4.80
N ASN A 447 -16.41 -20.58 4.87
CA ASN A 447 -15.31 -20.25 3.97
C ASN A 447 -15.65 -20.53 2.51
N LYS A 448 -16.31 -21.66 2.22
CA LYS A 448 -16.82 -21.96 0.87
C LYS A 448 -17.78 -20.86 0.39
N THR A 449 -18.68 -20.41 1.26
CA THR A 449 -19.69 -19.39 0.93
C THR A 449 -19.08 -18.01 0.71
N VAL A 450 -18.07 -17.61 1.50
CA VAL A 450 -17.33 -16.35 1.31
C VAL A 450 -16.53 -16.36 0.02
N LEU A 451 -15.84 -17.47 -0.28
CA LEU A 451 -15.09 -17.63 -1.53
C LEU A 451 -16.01 -17.57 -2.75
N ASP A 452 -17.15 -18.25 -2.69
CA ASP A 452 -18.19 -18.22 -3.74
C ASP A 452 -18.68 -16.77 -3.97
N LEU A 453 -18.99 -16.02 -2.90
CA LEU A 453 -19.40 -14.62 -3.00
C LEU A 453 -18.29 -13.65 -3.40
N SER A 454 -17.03 -13.96 -3.15
CA SER A 454 -15.92 -13.11 -3.57
C SER A 454 -15.67 -13.13 -5.09
N GLY A 455 -16.14 -14.17 -5.78
CA GLY A 455 -16.17 -14.24 -7.25
C GLY A 455 -17.39 -13.57 -7.88
N VAL A 456 -18.41 -13.25 -7.07
CA VAL A 456 -19.67 -12.64 -7.50
C VAL A 456 -19.48 -11.13 -7.69
N ILE A 457 -19.87 -10.62 -8.86
CA ILE A 457 -19.77 -9.21 -9.27
C ILE A 457 -18.30 -8.72 -9.27
N CYS A 458 -17.44 -9.49 -9.95
CA CYS A 458 -16.13 -9.02 -10.41
C CYS A 458 -15.82 -9.37 -11.88
N ASP A 459 -16.54 -10.31 -12.50
CA ASP A 459 -16.27 -10.75 -13.88
C ASP A 459 -17.12 -10.03 -14.96
N ASP A 460 -18.18 -9.29 -14.60
CA ASP A 460 -19.21 -8.83 -15.57
C ASP A 460 -19.26 -7.32 -15.91
N LEU A 461 -18.33 -6.49 -15.43
CA LEU A 461 -18.19 -5.11 -15.98
C LEU A 461 -17.43 -5.06 -17.33
N GLN A 462 -17.18 -6.22 -17.97
CA GLN A 462 -16.54 -6.32 -19.29
C GLN A 462 -17.48 -6.63 -20.46
N VAL A 463 -18.80 -6.65 -20.29
CA VAL A 463 -19.70 -6.97 -21.42
C VAL A 463 -20.91 -6.03 -21.50
N GLU A 464 -20.67 -4.74 -21.71
CA GLU A 464 -21.65 -3.87 -22.41
C GLU A 464 -20.94 -3.00 -23.45
N GLU A 465 -20.27 -3.65 -24.40
CA GLU A 465 -20.15 -3.15 -25.78
C GLU A 465 -20.27 -4.35 -26.72
N LYS A 466 -21.51 -4.85 -26.86
CA LYS A 466 -21.94 -5.52 -28.09
C LYS A 466 -23.46 -5.53 -28.16
N ILE A 467 -23.95 -5.02 -29.29
CA ILE A 467 -25.32 -5.05 -29.82
C ILE A 467 -26.15 -3.79 -29.48
N ASN A 468 -25.86 -2.65 -30.12
CA ASN A 468 -26.46 -2.24 -31.41
C ASN A 468 -25.75 -1.03 -32.00
#